data_AF-A0A370QKY7-F1
#
_entry.id   AF-A0A370QKY7-F1
#
_cell.length_a   1.000
_cell.length_b   1.000
_cell.length_c   1.000
_cell.angle_alpha   90.00
_cell.angle_beta   90.00
_cell.angle_gamma   90.00
#
_symmetry.space_group_name_H-M   'P 1'
#
loop_
_entity.id
_entity.type
_entity.pdbx_description
1 polymer ?
#
loop_
_entity_poly.entity_id
_entity_poly.type
_entity_poly.pdbx_seq_one_letter_code
_entity_poly.pdbx_strand_id
1 'polypeptide(L)' 'MKKLQRLTKEINELTLRIEQDYPELYQYLDENPITIPDCETPQISVSSFVEYLDSLKSLLERYIESHKQMKH' A
#
# COMPACT_ATOMS: atom_id res chain seq x y z
N MET A 1 5.26 19.51 -7.07
CA MET A 1 4.99 18.89 -5.76
C MET A 1 3.61 18.20 -5.61
N LYS A 2 2.64 18.33 -6.54
CA LYS A 2 1.30 17.72 -6.38
C LYS A 2 1.24 16.18 -6.53
N LYS A 3 2.16 15.58 -7.31
CA LYS A 3 2.13 14.14 -7.61
C LYS A 3 2.50 13.29 -6.40
N LEU A 4 3.54 13.67 -5.66
CA LEU A 4 3.96 12.97 -4.45
C LEU A 4 2.86 13.00 -3.39
N GLN A 5 2.28 14.17 -3.13
CA GLN A 5 1.17 14.30 -2.17
C GLN A 5 -0.03 13.42 -2.54
N ARG A 6 -0.36 13.30 -3.84
CA ARG A 6 -1.44 12.43 -4.30
C ARG A 6 -1.12 10.96 -4.07
N LEU A 7 0.12 10.53 -4.37
CA LEU A 7 0.57 9.16 -4.15
C LEU A 7 0.56 8.81 -2.66
N THR A 8 1.10 9.68 -1.81
CA THR A 8 1.07 9.49 -0.35
C THR A 8 -0.36 9.39 0.15
N LYS A 9 -1.28 10.22 -0.36
CA LYS A 9 -2.69 10.14 0.01
C LYS A 9 -3.33 8.82 -0.43
N GLU A 10 -3.12 8.39 -1.68
CA GLU A 10 -3.63 7.11 -2.18
C GLU A 10 -3.09 5.92 -1.39
N ILE A 11 -1.80 5.93 -1.04
CA ILE A 11 -1.19 4.90 -0.19
C ILE A 11 -1.88 4.88 1.17
N ASN A 12 -2.00 6.03 1.84
CA ASN A 12 -2.67 6.11 3.14
C ASN A 12 -4.12 5.61 3.07
N GLU A 13 -4.89 6.04 2.08
CA GLU A 13 -6.28 5.61 1.91
C GLU A 13 -6.39 4.10 1.69
N LEU A 14 -5.49 3.52 0.89
CA LEU A 14 -5.46 2.08 0.62
C LEU A 14 -5.03 1.28 1.85
N THR A 15 -3.99 1.72 2.57
CA THR A 15 -3.54 1.09 3.81
C THR A 15 -4.61 1.17 4.90
N LEU A 16 -5.28 2.31 5.05
CA LEU A 16 -6.39 2.46 6.01
C LEU A 16 -7.55 1.53 5.68
N ARG A 17 -7.87 1.39 4.38
CA ARG A 17 -8.89 0.44 3.92
C ARG A 17 -8.48 -1.01 4.19
N ILE A 18 -7.22 -1.35 3.98
CA ILE A 18 -6.70 -2.68 4.32
C ILE A 18 -6.82 -2.91 5.83
N GLU A 19 -6.45 -1.96 6.68
CA GLU A 19 -6.59 -2.07 8.13
C GLU A 19 -8.05 -2.27 8.57
N GLN A 20 -8.99 -1.56 7.96
CA GLN A 20 -10.41 -1.59 8.34
C GLN A 20 -11.20 -2.77 7.76
N ASP A 21 -11.07 -3.03 6.46
CA ASP A 21 -11.83 -4.07 5.75
C ASP A 21 -11.10 -5.42 5.71
N TYR A 22 -9.76 -5.41 5.77
CA TYR A 22 -8.90 -6.58 5.56
C TYR A 22 -7.76 -6.65 6.60
N PRO A 23 -8.05 -6.64 7.91
CA PRO A 23 -7.02 -6.69 8.95
C PRO A 23 -6.13 -7.93 8.82
N GLU A 24 -6.64 -8.99 8.19
CA GLU A 24 -5.87 -10.18 7.82
C GLU A 24 -4.75 -9.87 6.83
N LEU A 25 -4.95 -8.96 5.88
CA LEU A 25 -3.90 -8.50 4.96
C LEU A 25 -2.84 -7.66 5.67
N TYR A 26 -3.20 -7.01 6.78
CA TYR A 26 -2.27 -6.22 7.59
C TYR A 26 -1.13 -7.07 8.17
N GLN A 27 -1.40 -8.35 8.49
CA GLN A 27 -0.35 -9.28 8.93
C GLN A 27 0.69 -9.59 7.83
N TYR A 28 0.33 -9.39 6.55
CA TYR A 28 1.25 -9.56 5.42
C TYR A 28 1.96 -8.24 5.08
N LEU A 29 1.58 -7.15 5.74
CA LEU A 29 2.26 -5.85 5.70
C LEU A 29 3.35 -5.72 6.79
N ASP A 30 3.40 -6.64 7.76
CA ASP A 30 4.42 -6.76 8.83
C ASP A 30 5.82 -7.04 8.22
N GLU A 31 6.96 -6.44 8.59
CA GLU A 31 7.35 -5.64 9.78
C GLU A 31 8.22 -4.43 9.42
N ASN A 32 8.43 -4.13 8.14
CA ASN A 32 9.06 -2.86 7.80
C ASN A 32 7.93 -1.90 7.50
N PRO A 33 7.63 -0.91 8.38
CA PRO A 33 7.30 0.38 7.79
C PRO A 33 8.36 0.56 6.72
N ILE A 34 7.96 0.73 5.45
CA ILE A 34 8.78 1.55 4.59
C ILE A 34 8.88 2.80 5.43
N THR A 35 9.98 2.92 6.16
CA THR A 35 10.36 4.09 6.91
C THR A 35 10.31 5.10 5.82
N ILE A 36 9.16 5.79 5.72
CA ILE A 36 8.98 6.99 4.95
C ILE A 36 10.19 7.75 5.43
N PRO A 37 11.23 7.86 4.59
CA PRO A 37 12.50 8.26 5.08
C PRO A 37 12.21 9.60 5.70
N ASP A 38 12.54 9.68 6.99
CA ASP A 38 12.78 10.95 7.62
C ASP A 38 13.57 11.77 6.59
N CYS A 39 13.19 13.04 6.44
CA CYS A 39 13.46 13.96 5.33
C CYS A 39 14.93 14.04 4.83
N GLU A 40 15.82 13.24 5.37
CA GLU A 40 17.26 13.11 5.21
C GLU A 40 17.73 12.10 4.15
N THR A 41 16.92 11.16 3.62
CA THR A 41 17.34 10.32 2.47
C THR A 41 16.62 10.69 1.16
N PRO A 42 17.19 11.60 0.33
CA PRO A 42 16.55 12.11 -0.88
C PRO A 42 16.48 11.13 -2.05
N GLN A 43 16.78 9.84 -1.85
CA GLN A 43 16.82 8.83 -2.91
C GLN A 43 15.50 8.09 -3.14
N ILE A 44 14.50 8.22 -2.27
CA ILE A 44 13.18 7.66 -2.57
C ILE A 44 12.51 8.53 -3.62
N SER A 45 12.74 8.17 -4.86
CA SER A 45 12.12 8.80 -6.02
C SER A 45 10.62 8.52 -6.01
N VAL A 46 9.86 9.43 -6.62
CA VAL A 46 8.41 9.27 -6.85
C VAL A 46 8.06 7.89 -7.42
N SER A 47 8.96 7.29 -8.19
CA SER A 47 8.86 5.92 -8.70
C SER A 47 8.66 4.88 -7.60
N SER A 48 9.41 4.92 -6.51
CA SER A 48 9.30 3.95 -5.42
C SER A 48 7.93 4.04 -4.71
N PHE A 49 7.37 5.25 -4.59
CA PHE A 49 6.00 5.43 -4.08
C PHE A 49 4.96 4.87 -5.05
N VAL A 50 5.17 5.00 -6.37
CA VAL A 50 4.28 4.41 -7.39
C VAL A 50 4.36 2.89 -7.34
N GLU A 51 5.56 2.32 -7.29
CA GLU A 51 5.77 0.86 -7.22
C GLU A 51 5.18 0.27 -5.94
N TYR A 52 5.29 0.98 -4.82
CA TYR A 52 4.68 0.55 -3.57
C TYR A 52 3.14 0.58 -3.64
N LEU A 53 2.56 1.67 -4.17
CA LEU A 53 1.11 1.77 -4.37
C LEU A 53 0.59 0.67 -5.30
N ASP A 54 1.31 0.38 -6.37
CA ASP A 54 0.96 -0.68 -7.34
C ASP A 54 1.01 -2.07 -6.70
N SER A 55 2.03 -2.32 -5.88
CA SER A 55 2.17 -3.56 -5.11
C SER A 55 1.00 -3.75 -4.13
N LEU A 56 0.62 -2.70 -3.40
CA LEU A 56 -0.53 -2.76 -2.48
C LEU A 56 -1.85 -2.99 -3.21
N LYS A 57 -2.07 -2.32 -4.36
CA LYS A 57 -3.27 -2.53 -5.18
C LYS A 57 -3.33 -3.97 -5.69
N SER A 58 -2.22 -4.47 -6.23
CA SER A 58 -2.13 -5.85 -6.71
C SER A 58 -2.36 -6.88 -5.61
N LEU A 59 -1.84 -6.65 -4.40
CA LEU A 59 -2.08 -7.50 -3.24
C LEU A 59 -3.57 -7.54 -2.88
N LEU A 60 -4.19 -6.36 -2.79
CA LEU A 60 -5.61 -6.23 -2.46
C LEU A 60 -6.50 -6.87 -3.53
N GLU A 61 -6.22 -6.64 -4.81
CA GLU A 61 -6.97 -7.25 -5.92
C GLU A 61 -6.87 -8.76 -5.88
N ARG A 62 -5.66 -9.31 -5.73
CA ARG A 62 -5.44 -10.75 -5.66
C ARG A 62 -6.12 -11.38 -4.45
N TYR A 63 -6.14 -10.68 -3.31
CA TYR A 63 -6.89 -11.11 -2.15
C TYR A 63 -8.39 -11.11 -2.41
N ILE A 64 -8.95 -10.02 -2.95
CA ILE A 64 -10.37 -9.92 -3.28
C ILE A 64 -10.77 -11.02 -4.26
N GLU A 65 -9.97 -11.25 -5.31
CA GLU A 65 -10.18 -12.34 -6.26
C GLU A 65 -10.18 -13.68 -5.54
N SER A 66 -9.12 -14.01 -4.79
CA SER A 66 -9.02 -15.26 -4.04
C SER A 66 -10.20 -15.47 -3.07
N HIS A 67 -10.58 -14.42 -2.32
CA HIS A 67 -11.72 -14.44 -1.41
C HIS A 67 -13.06 -14.62 -2.13
N LYS A 68 -13.21 -14.02 -3.32
CA LYS A 68 -14.41 -14.15 -4.15
C LYS A 68 -14.54 -15.56 -4.72
N GLN A 69 -13.42 -16.21 -5.05
CA GLN A 69 -13.41 -17.58 -5.59
C GLN A 69 -13.79 -18.63 -4.52
N MET A 70 -13.53 -18.35 -3.24
CA MET A 70 -13.88 -19.23 -2.13
C MET A 70 -15.35 -19.16 -1.68
N LYS A 71 -16.17 -18.27 -2.27
CA LYS A 71 -17.60 -18.10 -1.94
C LYS A 71 -18.56 -18.76 -2.95
N HIS A 72 -18.10 -19.72 -3.76
CA HIS A 72 -18.97 -20.49 -4.69
C HIS A 72 -19.10 -21.95 -4.29
#